data_AF-A0A939W567-F1
#
_entry.id   AF-A0A939W567-F1
#
_cell.length_a   1.000
_cell.length_b   1.000
_cell.length_c   1.000
_cell.angle_alpha   90.00
_cell.angle_beta   90.00
_cell.angle_gamma   90.00
#
_symmetry.space_group_name_H-M   'P 1'
#
loop_
_entity.id
_entity.type
_entity.pdbx_description
1 polymer ?
#
loop_
_entity_poly.entity_id
_entity_poly.type
_entity_poly.pdbx_seq_one_letter_code
_entity_poly.pdbx_strand_id
1 'polypeptide(L)'
;MNNDELIISRMNELESLILQLRREVKEVKTTNNDSLPHQKYYTLKEACAWKFGKDTSYSTCSTNYLLMPCCNTNYEIIAGVRRWESKYIKEWLEITDKDIIAYAEKYHVPLTGRIGEKYLKKYGKKEVSV
;
A
#
# COMPACT_ATOMS: atom_id res chain seq x y z
N MET A 1 34.31 -40.05 -10.56
CA MET A 1 34.26 -38.74 -9.90
C MET A 1 34.78 -38.93 -8.50
N ASN A 2 35.81 -38.17 -8.14
CA ASN A 2 36.42 -38.28 -6.83
C ASN A 2 35.48 -37.66 -5.79
N ASN A 3 35.39 -38.22 -4.57
CA ASN A 3 34.49 -37.69 -3.54
C ASN A 3 34.73 -36.19 -3.28
N ASP A 4 35.97 -35.74 -3.42
CA ASP A 4 36.34 -34.34 -3.25
C ASP A 4 35.74 -33.42 -4.33
N GLU A 5 35.62 -33.88 -5.58
CA GLU A 5 34.98 -33.13 -6.67
C GLU A 5 33.46 -32.99 -6.42
N LEU A 6 32.85 -34.03 -5.87
CA LEU A 6 31.43 -34.02 -5.50
C LEU A 6 31.18 -33.06 -4.33
N ILE A 7 32.05 -33.06 -3.33
CA ILE A 7 31.97 -32.14 -2.18
C ILE A 7 32.12 -30.69 -2.64
N ILE A 8 33.11 -30.39 -3.50
CA ILE A 8 33.32 -29.04 -4.05
C ILE A 8 32.11 -28.59 -4.87
N SER A 9 31.53 -29.46 -5.70
CA SER A 9 30.32 -29.15 -6.47
C SER A 9 29.14 -28.78 -5.56
N ARG A 10 28.94 -29.53 -4.46
CA ARG A 10 27.87 -29.26 -3.49
C ARG A 10 28.10 -27.98 -2.69
N MET A 11 29.35 -27.65 -2.37
CA MET A 11 29.69 -26.38 -1.71
C MET A 11 29.36 -25.19 -2.61
N ASN A 12 29.69 -25.26 -3.90
CA ASN A 12 29.38 -24.20 -4.85
C ASN A 12 27.87 -24.00 -5.06
N GLU A 13 27.09 -25.09 -5.08
CA GLU A 13 25.62 -25.01 -5.13
C GLU A 13 25.04 -24.31 -3.89
N LEU A 14 25.56 -24.63 -2.70
CA LEU A 14 25.13 -24.01 -1.44
C LEU A 14 25.48 -22.52 -1.39
N GLU A 15 26.67 -22.13 -1.84
CA GLU A 15 27.05 -20.71 -1.90
C GLU A 15 26.16 -19.91 -2.85
N SER A 16 25.80 -20.48 -4.00
CA SER A 16 24.87 -19.88 -4.95
C SER A 16 23.47 -19.69 -4.34
N LEU A 17 22.96 -20.69 -3.63
CA LEU A 17 21.67 -20.62 -2.92
C LEU A 17 21.68 -19.56 -1.81
N ILE A 18 22.78 -19.45 -1.04
CA ILE A 18 22.93 -18.42 -0.01
C ILE A 18 22.93 -17.02 -0.63
N LEU A 19 23.59 -16.84 -1.78
CA LEU A 19 23.59 -15.56 -2.50
C LEU A 19 22.21 -15.20 -3.04
N GLN A 20 21.45 -16.17 -3.56
CA GLN A 20 20.07 -15.96 -3.99
C GLN A 20 19.17 -15.56 -2.83
N LEU A 21 19.19 -16.32 -1.72
CA LEU A 21 18.40 -16.01 -0.53
C LEU A 21 18.74 -14.64 0.07
N ARG A 22 20.02 -14.23 0.06
CA ARG A 22 20.42 -12.88 0.51
C ARG A 22 19.86 -11.78 -0.38
N ARG A 23 19.78 -12.00 -1.69
CA ARG A 23 19.15 -11.04 -2.63
C ARG A 23 17.65 -10.97 -2.38
N GLU A 24 16.97 -12.11 -2.26
CA GLU A 24 15.54 -12.17 -1.96
C GLU A 24 15.21 -11.50 -0.62
N VAL A 25 15.98 -11.75 0.45
CA VAL A 25 15.79 -11.09 1.75
C VAL A 25 16.03 -9.58 1.65
N LYS A 26 16.98 -9.12 0.82
CA LYS A 26 17.21 -7.69 0.59
C LYS A 26 16.04 -7.05 -0.15
N GLU A 27 15.46 -7.73 -1.13
CA GLU A 27 14.28 -7.30 -1.89
C GLU A 27 13.00 -7.30 -1.03
N VAL A 28 12.84 -8.29 -0.14
CA VAL A 28 11.75 -8.36 0.84
C VAL A 28 11.89 -7.28 1.93
N LYS A 29 13.12 -6.95 2.36
CA LYS A 29 13.33 -5.85 3.32
C LYS A 29 13.02 -4.48 2.73
N THR A 30 13.20 -4.28 1.42
CA THR A 30 12.77 -3.04 0.76
C THR A 30 11.25 -2.90 0.63
N THR A 31 10.48 -3.93 0.95
CA THR A 31 9.00 -3.89 1.02
C THR A 31 8.45 -3.68 2.44
N ASN A 32 9.31 -3.57 3.46
CA ASN A 32 8.87 -3.21 4.80
C ASN A 32 8.56 -1.70 4.87
N ASN A 33 7.28 -1.39 5.00
CA ASN A 33 6.68 -0.05 5.21
C ASN A 33 7.15 0.69 6.49
N ASP A 34 8.21 0.22 7.16
CA ASP A 34 8.68 0.77 8.43
C ASP A 34 9.58 2.00 8.29
N SER A 35 10.17 2.25 7.11
CA SER A 35 11.01 3.42 6.88
C SER A 35 10.24 4.52 6.14
N LEU A 36 9.16 5.01 6.75
CA LEU A 36 8.63 6.30 6.36
C LEU A 36 9.74 7.35 6.64
N PRO A 37 10.17 8.18 5.67
CA PRO A 37 11.20 9.20 5.89
C PRO A 37 10.78 10.10 7.07
N HIS A 38 11.68 10.65 7.88
CA HIS A 38 11.40 11.36 9.15
C HIS A 38 10.46 12.60 9.06
N GLN A 39 9.84 12.84 7.91
CA GLN A 39 8.87 13.89 7.67
C GLN A 39 7.52 13.59 8.34
N LYS A 40 6.96 14.58 9.04
CA LYS A 40 5.68 14.43 9.74
C LYS A 40 4.48 14.26 8.78
N TYR A 41 4.54 14.90 7.61
CA TYR A 41 3.43 14.97 6.64
C TYR A 41 3.86 14.52 5.25
N TYR A 42 3.01 13.76 4.55
CA TYR A 42 3.27 13.29 3.19
C TYR A 42 2.19 13.70 2.22
N THR A 43 2.58 13.88 0.97
CA THR A 43 1.70 14.15 -0.16
C THR A 43 0.99 12.88 -0.61
N LEU A 44 -0.14 13.05 -1.32
CA LEU A 44 -0.84 11.94 -1.96
C LEU A 44 0.06 11.20 -2.97
N LYS A 45 0.96 11.91 -3.67
CA LYS A 45 1.85 11.29 -4.66
C LYS A 45 2.80 10.30 -4.01
N GLU A 46 3.44 10.70 -2.90
CA GLU A 46 4.32 9.82 -2.11
C GLU A 46 3.56 8.60 -1.58
N ALA A 47 2.37 8.84 -1.00
CA ALA A 47 1.53 7.77 -0.46
C ALA A 47 1.11 6.76 -1.55
N CYS A 48 0.71 7.23 -2.73
CA CYS A 48 0.36 6.38 -3.87
C CYS A 48 1.55 5.57 -4.38
N ALA A 49 2.75 6.16 -4.39
CA ALA A 49 3.97 5.45 -4.76
C ALA A 49 4.24 4.27 -3.82
N TRP A 50 4.03 4.45 -2.51
CA TRP A 50 4.15 3.34 -1.54
C TRP A 50 3.06 2.28 -1.68
N LYS A 51 1.79 2.69 -1.85
CA LYS A 51 0.67 1.75 -1.91
C LYS A 51 0.64 0.90 -3.18
N PHE A 52 1.00 1.50 -4.33
CA PHE A 52 0.78 0.88 -5.64
C PHE A 52 2.05 0.70 -6.47
N GLY A 53 3.20 1.23 -6.02
CA GLY A 53 4.47 1.13 -6.73
C GLY A 53 4.54 1.86 -8.08
N LYS A 54 3.50 2.62 -8.47
CA LYS A 54 3.38 3.27 -9.80
C LYS A 54 2.72 4.65 -9.71
N ASP A 55 3.21 5.57 -10.53
CA ASP A 55 2.70 6.95 -10.65
C ASP A 55 1.28 7.02 -11.27
N THR A 56 0.85 6.01 -12.05
CA THR A 56 -0.47 6.01 -12.70
C THR A 56 -1.63 6.01 -11.70
N SER A 57 -1.44 5.40 -10.53
CA SER A 57 -2.46 5.37 -9.48
C SER A 57 -2.72 6.73 -8.86
N TYR A 58 -1.76 7.66 -8.92
CA TYR A 58 -1.94 9.01 -8.41
C TYR A 58 -3.07 9.75 -9.12
N SER A 59 -3.19 9.66 -10.45
CA SER A 59 -4.25 10.35 -11.21
C SER A 59 -5.66 9.88 -10.83
N THR A 60 -5.81 8.56 -10.64
CA THR A 60 -7.08 7.99 -10.18
C THR A 60 -7.37 8.40 -8.74
N CYS A 61 -6.38 8.34 -7.84
CA CYS A 61 -6.61 8.71 -6.44
C CYS A 61 -6.85 10.22 -6.28
N SER A 62 -6.16 11.08 -7.06
CA SER A 62 -6.26 12.54 -6.99
C SER A 62 -7.64 13.08 -7.38
N THR A 63 -8.40 12.31 -8.16
CA THR A 63 -9.75 12.66 -8.64
C THR A 63 -10.86 11.95 -7.88
N ASN A 64 -10.54 10.98 -7.01
CA ASN A 64 -11.52 10.18 -6.31
C ASN A 64 -11.24 10.17 -4.81
N TYR A 65 -11.98 10.99 -4.06
CA TYR A 65 -11.73 11.25 -2.65
C TYR A 65 -11.78 9.99 -1.77
N LEU A 66 -12.66 9.04 -2.08
CA LEU A 66 -12.74 7.74 -1.40
C LEU A 66 -11.45 6.93 -1.48
N LEU A 67 -10.62 7.17 -2.50
CA LEU A 67 -9.36 6.47 -2.73
C LEU A 67 -8.15 7.23 -2.18
N MET A 68 -8.36 8.33 -1.44
CA MET A 68 -7.29 9.07 -0.78
C MET A 68 -7.14 8.66 0.69
N PRO A 69 -6.00 8.96 1.35
CA PRO A 69 -5.88 8.86 2.79
C PRO A 69 -7.01 9.60 3.51
N CYS A 70 -7.56 8.96 4.54
CA CYS A 70 -8.73 9.42 5.30
C CYS A 70 -9.92 9.80 4.41
N CYS A 71 -10.06 9.18 3.23
CA CYS A 71 -11.07 9.56 2.25
C CYS A 71 -11.08 11.07 1.91
N ASN A 72 -9.89 11.67 1.83
CA ASN A 72 -9.66 13.10 1.61
C ASN A 72 -10.04 14.01 2.78
N THR A 73 -10.15 13.49 4.00
CA THR A 73 -10.26 14.29 5.22
C THR A 73 -8.91 14.34 5.96
N ASN A 74 -8.87 15.04 7.10
CA ASN A 74 -7.73 15.06 8.04
C ASN A 74 -6.37 15.39 7.38
N TYR A 75 -6.39 16.20 6.33
CA TYR A 75 -5.20 16.75 5.69
C TYR A 75 -4.91 18.16 6.21
N GLU A 76 -3.65 18.56 6.07
CA GLU A 76 -3.20 19.94 6.19
C GLU A 76 -2.77 20.46 4.84
N ILE A 77 -2.96 21.76 4.59
CA ILE A 77 -2.44 22.42 3.40
C ILE A 77 -1.07 23.01 3.74
N ILE A 78 -0.01 22.40 3.20
CA ILE A 78 1.37 22.83 3.41
C ILE A 78 1.96 23.24 2.06
N ALA A 79 2.34 24.51 1.93
CA ALA A 79 2.80 25.10 0.67
C ALA A 79 1.80 24.92 -0.50
N GLY A 80 0.50 25.04 -0.21
CA GLY A 80 -0.57 24.91 -1.21
C GLY A 80 -0.93 23.47 -1.59
N VAL A 81 -0.29 22.47 -0.98
CA VAL A 81 -0.52 21.04 -1.29
C VAL A 81 -1.13 20.34 -0.08
N ARG A 82 -2.14 19.50 -0.31
CA ARG A 82 -2.72 18.63 0.74
C ARG A 82 -1.70 17.59 1.18
N ARG A 83 -1.48 17.50 2.49
CA ARG A 83 -0.59 16.51 3.10
C ARG A 83 -1.25 15.86 4.31
N TRP A 84 -0.94 14.60 4.56
CA TRP A 84 -1.46 13.82 5.68
C TRP A 84 -0.34 13.43 6.63
N GLU A 85 -0.65 13.37 7.92
CA GLU A 85 0.28 12.84 8.92
C GLU A 85 0.62 11.37 8.65
N SER A 86 1.83 10.97 9.06
CA SER A 86 2.33 9.60 8.92
C SER A 86 1.35 8.52 9.40
N LYS A 87 0.67 8.74 10.54
CA LYS A 87 -0.30 7.80 11.10
C LYS A 87 -1.47 7.48 10.16
N TYR A 88 -1.96 8.51 9.45
CA TYR A 88 -3.06 8.38 8.51
C TYR A 88 -2.64 7.70 7.22
N ILE A 89 -1.41 7.97 6.76
CA ILE A 89 -0.83 7.26 5.63
C ILE A 89 -0.66 5.78 5.96
N LYS A 90 -0.05 5.44 7.11
CA LYS A 90 0.16 4.05 7.54
C LYS A 90 -1.16 3.28 7.58
N GLU A 91 -2.19 3.86 8.20
CA GLU A 91 -3.52 3.25 8.22
C GLU A 91 -4.05 3.03 6.79
N TRP A 92 -4.01 4.06 5.94
CA TRP A 92 -4.51 3.97 4.57
C TRP A 92 -3.75 2.94 3.73
N LEU A 93 -2.45 2.73 3.95
CA LEU A 93 -1.66 1.73 3.23
C LEU A 93 -2.19 0.31 3.45
N GLU A 94 -2.73 0.02 4.64
CA GLU A 94 -3.27 -1.29 5.02
C GLU A 94 -4.69 -1.55 4.45
N ILE A 95 -5.42 -0.49 4.08
CA ILE A 95 -6.80 -0.61 3.56
C ILE A 95 -6.83 -1.31 2.20
N THR A 96 -7.62 -2.37 2.10
CA THR A 96 -7.87 -3.06 0.81
C THR A 96 -9.20 -2.61 0.20
N ASP A 97 -9.47 -3.04 -1.04
CA ASP A 97 -10.73 -2.76 -1.72
C ASP A 97 -11.97 -3.19 -0.92
N LYS A 98 -11.86 -4.25 -0.10
CA LYS A 98 -12.96 -4.76 0.72
C LYS A 98 -13.26 -3.85 1.91
N ASP A 99 -12.26 -3.11 2.37
CA ASP A 99 -12.32 -2.31 3.59
C ASP A 99 -12.75 -0.87 3.30
N ILE A 100 -12.80 -0.46 2.03
CA ILE A 100 -13.11 0.93 1.61
C ILE A 100 -14.44 1.44 2.18
N ILE A 101 -15.46 0.59 2.30
CA ILE A 101 -16.77 0.99 2.87
C ILE A 101 -16.61 1.32 4.36
N ALA A 102 -16.06 0.39 5.15
CA ALA A 102 -15.85 0.59 6.58
C ALA A 102 -14.87 1.76 6.86
N TYR A 103 -13.87 1.91 5.99
CA TYR A 103 -12.91 3.01 6.05
C TYR A 103 -13.61 4.37 5.83
N ALA A 104 -14.46 4.49 4.81
CA ALA A 104 -15.23 5.71 4.56
C ALA A 104 -16.20 6.03 5.71
N GLU A 105 -16.86 5.00 6.28
CA GLU A 105 -17.73 5.15 7.45
C GLU A 105 -16.97 5.69 8.67
N LYS A 106 -15.75 5.19 8.93
CA LYS A 106 -14.89 5.67 10.03
C LYS A 106 -14.58 7.16 9.95
N TYR A 107 -14.41 7.69 8.73
CA TYR A 107 -14.16 9.12 8.49
C TYR A 107 -15.43 9.91 8.18
N HIS A 108 -16.61 9.30 8.34
CA HIS A 108 -17.91 9.92 8.07
C HIS A 108 -18.04 10.48 6.65
N VAL A 109 -17.41 9.84 5.66
CA VAL A 109 -17.47 10.24 4.26
C VAL A 109 -18.56 9.44 3.54
N PRO A 110 -19.55 10.09 2.92
CA PRO A 110 -20.62 9.39 2.24
C PRO A 110 -20.13 8.72 0.95
N LEU A 111 -20.63 7.52 0.67
CA LEU A 111 -20.30 6.73 -0.51
C LEU A 111 -21.08 7.22 -1.74
N THR A 112 -20.71 8.39 -2.25
CA THR A 112 -21.39 9.03 -3.40
C THR A 112 -20.57 8.96 -4.68
N GLY A 113 -21.27 9.20 -5.80
CA GLY A 113 -20.68 9.21 -7.14
C GLY A 113 -20.32 7.83 -7.67
N ARG A 114 -19.81 7.79 -8.90
CA ARG A 114 -19.57 6.56 -9.65
C ARG A 114 -18.70 5.54 -8.91
N ILE A 115 -17.68 6.01 -8.19
CA ILE A 115 -16.81 5.11 -7.41
C ILE A 115 -17.51 4.60 -6.16
N GLY A 116 -18.17 5.47 -5.38
CA GLY A 116 -18.93 5.05 -4.19
C GLY A 116 -19.98 3.98 -4.53
N GLU A 117 -20.77 4.21 -5.57
CA GLU A 117 -21.78 3.27 -6.08
C GLU A 117 -21.16 1.93 -6.51
N LYS A 118 -19.99 1.96 -7.16
CA LYS A 118 -19.26 0.74 -7.57
C LYS A 118 -18.85 -0.11 -6.37
N TYR A 119 -18.34 0.52 -5.31
CA TYR A 119 -17.95 -0.20 -4.09
C TYR A 119 -19.18 -0.70 -3.33
N LEU A 120 -20.24 0.10 -3.21
CA LEU A 120 -21.52 -0.34 -2.64
C LEU A 120 -22.10 -1.56 -3.38
N LYS A 121 -22.10 -1.56 -4.71
CA LYS A 121 -22.61 -2.69 -5.49
C LYS A 121 -21.77 -3.97 -5.29
N LYS A 122 -20.45 -3.82 -5.12
CA LYS A 122 -19.50 -4.95 -5.06
C LYS A 122 -19.34 -5.51 -3.65
N TYR A 123 -19.35 -4.65 -2.64
CA TYR A 123 -19.00 -4.97 -1.25
C TYR A 123 -20.05 -4.53 -0.23
N GLY A 124 -21.07 -3.77 -0.65
CA GLY A 124 -22.18 -3.39 0.23
C GLY A 124 -22.92 -4.63 0.73
N LYS A 125 -23.38 -4.56 1.97
CA LYS A 125 -24.25 -5.59 2.53
C LYS A 125 -25.54 -5.59 1.71
N LYS A 126 -25.88 -6.74 1.11
CA LYS A 126 -27.25 -6.94 0.62
C LYS A 126 -28.14 -6.92 1.87
N GLU A 127 -29.07 -5.98 1.95
CA GLU A 127 -30.12 -6.06 2.96
C GLU A 127 -30.79 -7.42 2.76
N VAL A 128 -30.72 -8.27 3.80
CA VAL A 128 -31.54 -9.46 3.89
C VAL A 128 -32.93 -8.91 4.16
N SER A 129 -33.73 -8.78 3.10
CA SER A 129 -35.15 -8.45 3.21
C SER A 129 -35.79 -9.48 4.15
N VAL A 130 -36.19 -8.99 5.32
CA VAL A 130 -37.00 -9.72 6.32
C VAL A 130 -38.44 -9.78 5.85
#